data_AF-A0A7Y5BRS8-F1
#
_entry.id   AF-A0A7Y5BRS8-F1
#
_cell.length_a   1.000
_cell.length_b   1.000
_cell.length_c   1.000
_cell.angle_alpha   90.00
_cell.angle_beta   90.00
_cell.angle_gamma   90.00
#
_symmetry.space_group_name_H-M   'P 1'
#
loop_
_entity.id
_entity.type
_entity.pdbx_description
1 polymer ?
#
loop_
_entity_poly.entity_id
_entity_poly.type
_entity_poly.pdbx_seq_one_letter_code
_entity_poly.pdbx_strand_id
1 'polypeptide(L)'
;MQRKSIFTILVSAGILLAATGFWLATAPPTQAQCGSQASSCKNCHEVQAELPVNADGTGWHQSHAFGDFCYICHAGNNQATDKAAAHDGMVPPLADVQAACQQCHVADLTERAQVYATTLGVEIGAGSTAPGTGSAETASVSAPTSSGGVVEQSCNEIVVDDPNVVNYAQHYDEIVLGKKTVNWGNMILMGMIGALVVGGGGFVVNREKLVNFSFGDTRKVDEEYPAEVVELLPKIAALKPGGRKALANLLNNPKKAGKVLDLVDTLESDKADEA
;
A
#
# COMPACT_ATOMS: atom_id res chain seq x y z
N MET A 1 29.19 -1.68 26.03
CA MET A 1 27.90 -0.95 25.88
C MET A 1 27.45 -0.80 24.43
N GLN A 2 28.32 -0.45 23.46
CA GLN A 2 27.88 -0.21 22.06
C GLN A 2 27.17 -1.37 21.34
N ARG A 3 27.57 -2.64 21.55
CA ARG A 3 26.92 -3.79 20.89
C ARG A 3 25.47 -4.03 21.32
N LYS A 4 25.14 -3.80 22.60
CA LYS A 4 23.77 -3.91 23.09
C LYS A 4 22.89 -2.85 22.44
N SER A 5 23.38 -1.61 22.36
CA SER A 5 22.67 -0.50 21.71
C SER A 5 22.40 -0.75 20.22
N ILE A 6 23.38 -1.25 19.47
CA ILE A 6 23.22 -1.58 18.03
C ILE A 6 22.18 -2.68 17.82
N PHE A 7 22.18 -3.72 18.66
CA PHE A 7 21.21 -4.81 18.56
C PHE A 7 19.78 -4.33 18.83
N THR A 8 19.58 -3.51 19.87
CA THR A 8 18.26 -2.88 20.12
C THR A 8 17.81 -2.02 18.96
N ILE A 9 18.71 -1.23 18.34
CA ILE A 9 18.37 -0.38 17.20
C ILE A 9 17.89 -1.21 16.02
N LEU A 10 18.62 -2.28 15.65
CA LEU A 10 18.24 -3.15 14.53
C LEU A 10 16.91 -3.88 14.78
N VAL A 11 16.70 -4.40 15.99
CA VAL A 11 15.43 -5.04 16.35
C VAL A 11 14.27 -4.04 16.30
N SER A 12 14.45 -2.84 16.85
CA SER A 12 13.42 -1.80 16.81
C SER A 12 13.11 -1.33 15.39
N ALA A 13 14.12 -1.19 14.52
CA ALA A 13 13.93 -0.84 13.11
C ALA A 13 13.20 -1.95 12.34
N GLY A 14 13.52 -3.22 12.61
CA GLY A 14 12.84 -4.37 12.02
C GLY A 14 11.36 -4.45 12.42
N ILE A 15 11.06 -4.22 13.71
CA ILE A 15 9.68 -4.16 14.21
C ILE A 15 8.92 -2.99 13.55
N LEU A 16 9.55 -1.82 13.44
CA LEU A 16 8.93 -0.65 12.83
C LEU A 16 8.62 -0.88 11.35
N LEU A 17 9.54 -1.49 10.60
CA LEU A 17 9.34 -1.86 9.21
C LEU A 17 8.23 -2.90 9.04
N ALA A 18 8.18 -3.92 9.89
CA ALA A 18 7.13 -4.93 9.86
C ALA A 18 5.75 -4.33 10.20
N ALA A 19 5.67 -3.46 11.21
CA ALA A 19 4.45 -2.77 11.59
C ALA A 19 3.97 -1.82 10.48
N THR A 20 4.90 -1.12 9.82
CA THR A 20 4.59 -0.24 8.69
C THR A 20 4.10 -1.07 7.50
N GLY A 21 4.76 -2.16 7.17
CA GLY A 21 4.34 -3.08 6.12
C GLY A 21 2.94 -3.67 6.37
N PHE A 22 2.65 -4.04 7.61
CA PHE A 22 1.31 -4.50 8.02
C PHE A 22 0.25 -3.41 7.87
N TRP A 23 0.58 -2.16 8.25
CA TRP A 23 -0.31 -1.01 8.09
C TRP A 23 -0.58 -0.69 6.62
N LEU A 24 0.44 -0.72 5.75
CA LEU A 24 0.26 -0.51 4.32
C LEU A 24 -0.51 -1.66 3.65
N ALA A 25 -0.29 -2.91 4.08
CA ALA A 25 -1.03 -4.06 3.56
C ALA A 25 -2.51 -4.07 3.96
N THR A 26 -2.87 -3.33 5.02
CA THR A 26 -4.24 -3.18 5.51
C THR A 26 -4.85 -1.83 5.15
N ALA A 27 -4.12 -0.97 4.44
CA ALA A 27 -4.65 0.30 3.97
C ALA A 27 -5.81 0.02 2.99
N PRO A 28 -7.02 0.52 3.26
CA PRO A 28 -8.11 0.41 2.30
C PRO A 28 -7.72 1.17 1.03
N PRO A 29 -8.08 0.68 -0.16
CA PRO A 29 -7.86 1.41 -1.40
C PRO A 29 -8.51 2.79 -1.26
N THR A 30 -7.74 3.84 -1.54
CA THR A 30 -8.25 5.21 -1.58
C THR A 30 -9.25 5.35 -2.73
N GLN A 31 -10.53 5.46 -2.40
CA GLN A 31 -11.66 5.72 -3.29
C GLN A 31 -11.66 7.17 -3.84
N ALA A 32 -10.48 7.71 -4.21
CA ALA A 32 -10.33 9.11 -4.61
C ALA A 32 -10.42 9.34 -6.13
N GLN A 33 -10.43 8.27 -6.93
CA GLN A 33 -10.76 8.35 -8.34
C GLN A 33 -12.13 7.71 -8.53
N CYS A 34 -13.20 8.52 -8.41
CA CYS A 34 -14.47 8.12 -9.00
C CYS A 34 -14.17 7.78 -10.46
N GLY A 35 -14.50 6.56 -10.85
CA GLY A 35 -14.05 5.85 -12.04
C GLY A 35 -14.39 6.48 -13.38
N SER A 36 -13.96 7.70 -13.66
CA SER A 36 -14.09 8.36 -14.96
C SER A 36 -13.10 7.77 -15.99
N GLN A 37 -12.95 6.45 -15.95
CA GLN A 37 -12.21 5.69 -16.94
C GLN A 37 -13.10 5.57 -18.18
N ALA A 38 -12.50 5.69 -19.36
CA ALA A 38 -13.23 5.46 -20.60
C ALA A 38 -13.84 4.05 -20.60
N SER A 39 -15.12 3.94 -20.96
CA SER A 39 -15.83 2.69 -21.12
C SER A 39 -16.05 2.36 -22.59
N SER A 40 -16.15 1.07 -22.87
CA SER A 40 -16.61 0.60 -24.17
C SER A 40 -18.04 1.08 -24.46
N CYS A 41 -18.89 1.19 -23.42
CA CYS A 41 -20.26 1.68 -23.53
C CYS A 41 -20.30 3.07 -24.19
N LYS A 42 -19.56 4.05 -23.67
CA LYS A 42 -19.53 5.41 -24.23
C LYS A 42 -18.84 5.47 -25.57
N ASN A 43 -17.80 4.67 -25.80
CA ASN A 43 -17.17 4.61 -27.11
C ASN A 43 -18.15 4.13 -28.19
N CYS A 44 -18.91 3.05 -27.97
CA CYS A 44 -19.83 2.55 -28.98
C CYS A 44 -21.13 3.42 -29.05
N HIS A 45 -21.71 3.84 -27.91
CA HIS A 45 -22.99 4.56 -27.90
C HIS A 45 -22.89 6.06 -28.18
N GLU A 46 -21.81 6.73 -27.76
CA GLU A 46 -21.69 8.19 -27.85
C GLU A 46 -20.67 8.62 -28.89
N VAL A 47 -19.48 8.00 -28.92
CA VAL A 47 -18.42 8.37 -29.89
C VAL A 47 -18.75 7.83 -31.29
N GLN A 48 -19.15 6.56 -31.38
CA GLN A 48 -19.59 5.94 -32.63
C GLN A 48 -21.08 6.17 -32.93
N ALA A 49 -21.81 6.78 -31.99
CA ALA A 49 -23.21 7.15 -32.13
C ALA A 49 -24.16 5.98 -32.49
N GLU A 50 -23.88 4.76 -32.02
CA GLU A 50 -24.81 3.63 -32.24
C GLU A 50 -26.16 3.82 -31.53
N LEU A 51 -26.15 4.41 -30.33
CA LEU A 51 -27.35 4.80 -29.58
C LEU A 51 -27.00 5.93 -28.61
N PRO A 52 -26.84 7.17 -29.10
CA PRO A 52 -26.43 8.28 -28.26
C PRO A 52 -27.56 8.70 -27.32
N VAL A 53 -27.28 8.70 -26.02
CA VAL A 53 -28.24 9.04 -24.96
C VAL A 53 -27.83 10.28 -24.17
N ASN A 54 -26.56 10.71 -24.24
CA ASN A 54 -26.13 11.92 -23.54
C ASN A 54 -26.78 13.21 -24.05
N ALA A 55 -27.44 13.19 -25.20
CA ALA A 55 -28.17 14.32 -25.77
C ALA A 55 -29.66 14.01 -26.02
N ASP A 56 -30.21 13.01 -25.34
CA ASP A 56 -31.60 12.57 -25.50
C ASP A 56 -32.67 13.57 -24.98
N GLY A 57 -32.25 14.65 -24.33
CA GLY A 57 -33.12 15.68 -23.79
C GLY A 57 -33.84 15.31 -22.49
N THR A 58 -33.54 14.15 -21.90
CA THR A 58 -34.22 13.68 -20.67
C THR A 58 -33.61 14.25 -19.39
N GLY A 59 -32.38 14.77 -19.43
CA GLY A 59 -31.62 15.20 -18.25
C GLY A 59 -31.04 14.04 -17.42
N TRP A 60 -31.56 12.82 -17.61
CA TRP A 60 -31.21 11.62 -16.87
C TRP A 60 -29.78 11.17 -17.18
N HIS A 61 -29.49 10.87 -18.46
CA HIS A 61 -28.17 10.41 -18.88
C HIS A 61 -27.11 11.50 -18.70
N GLN A 62 -27.46 12.77 -18.88
CA GLN A 62 -26.54 13.91 -18.73
C GLN A 62 -25.97 14.01 -17.31
N SER A 63 -26.75 13.63 -16.30
CA SER A 63 -26.38 13.78 -14.87
C SER A 63 -25.10 13.01 -14.51
N HIS A 64 -24.85 11.88 -15.18
CA HIS A 64 -23.70 11.00 -14.90
C HIS A 64 -22.82 10.74 -16.13
N ALA A 65 -23.17 11.30 -17.29
CA ALA A 65 -22.40 11.21 -18.53
C ALA A 65 -20.94 11.71 -18.40
N PHE A 66 -20.69 12.65 -17.49
CA PHE A 66 -19.35 13.22 -17.27
C PHE A 66 -18.33 12.17 -16.80
N GLY A 67 -18.79 11.15 -16.08
CA GLY A 67 -17.93 10.13 -15.48
C GLY A 67 -17.97 8.78 -16.18
N ASP A 68 -18.65 8.67 -17.32
CA ASP A 68 -18.75 7.41 -18.07
C ASP A 68 -19.31 6.24 -17.25
N PHE A 69 -20.38 6.54 -16.50
CA PHE A 69 -20.97 5.64 -15.50
C PHE A 69 -22.14 4.82 -16.03
N CYS A 70 -22.19 4.55 -17.34
CA CYS A 70 -23.30 3.81 -17.97
C CYS A 70 -23.54 2.47 -17.25
N TYR A 71 -22.46 1.73 -16.98
CA TYR A 71 -22.49 0.43 -16.34
C TYR A 71 -22.93 0.46 -14.87
N ILE A 72 -22.85 1.61 -14.21
CA ILE A 72 -23.31 1.73 -12.82
C ILE A 72 -24.84 1.62 -12.76
N CYS A 73 -25.53 2.18 -13.75
CA CYS A 73 -26.99 2.10 -13.83
C CYS A 73 -27.47 0.86 -14.59
N HIS A 74 -26.71 0.40 -15.57
CA HIS A 74 -27.11 -0.66 -16.49
C HIS A 74 -26.40 -2.00 -16.28
N ALA A 75 -25.47 -2.10 -15.32
CA ALA A 75 -24.53 -3.22 -15.20
C ALA A 75 -23.76 -3.46 -16.52
N GLY A 76 -23.42 -4.72 -16.82
CA GLY A 76 -22.62 -5.07 -17.98
C GLY A 76 -21.11 -4.88 -17.79
N ASN A 77 -20.35 -5.28 -18.80
CA ASN A 77 -18.90 -5.20 -18.80
C ASN A 77 -18.41 -3.97 -19.59
N ASN A 78 -18.14 -2.89 -18.87
CA ASN A 78 -17.70 -1.62 -19.43
C ASN A 78 -16.28 -1.64 -20.03
N GLN A 79 -15.56 -2.75 -19.91
CA GLN A 79 -14.22 -2.96 -20.47
C GLN A 79 -14.22 -3.91 -21.67
N ALA A 80 -15.33 -4.61 -21.93
CA ALA A 80 -15.42 -5.54 -23.04
C ALA A 80 -15.51 -4.78 -24.37
N THR A 81 -14.70 -5.19 -25.34
CA THR A 81 -14.65 -4.65 -26.71
C THR A 81 -15.66 -5.30 -27.64
N ASP A 82 -16.12 -6.51 -27.28
CA ASP A 82 -17.22 -7.21 -27.93
C ASP A 82 -18.57 -6.79 -27.34
N LYS A 83 -19.56 -6.59 -28.21
CA LYS A 83 -20.89 -6.13 -27.84
C LYS A 83 -21.65 -7.13 -26.97
N ALA A 84 -21.54 -8.42 -27.27
CA ALA A 84 -22.25 -9.44 -26.49
C ALA A 84 -21.66 -9.55 -25.08
N ALA A 85 -20.33 -9.56 -24.96
CA ALA A 85 -19.63 -9.55 -23.69
C ALA A 85 -19.87 -8.25 -22.89
N ALA A 86 -19.95 -7.10 -23.56
CA ALA A 86 -20.25 -5.82 -22.90
C ALA A 86 -21.67 -5.78 -22.32
N HIS A 87 -22.63 -6.43 -23.00
CA HIS A 87 -24.02 -6.48 -22.57
C HIS A 87 -24.36 -7.67 -21.66
N ASP A 88 -23.43 -8.59 -21.42
CA ASP A 88 -23.65 -9.73 -20.55
C ASP A 88 -23.94 -9.26 -19.11
N GLY A 89 -25.04 -9.75 -18.53
CA GLY A 89 -25.48 -9.34 -17.20
C GLY A 89 -26.02 -7.91 -17.08
N MET A 90 -26.30 -7.21 -18.19
CA MET A 90 -26.98 -5.91 -18.12
C MET A 90 -28.36 -6.02 -17.48
N VAL A 91 -28.72 -4.98 -16.74
CA VAL A 91 -30.02 -4.85 -16.07
C VAL A 91 -30.72 -3.56 -16.49
N PRO A 92 -32.06 -3.50 -16.37
CA PRO A 92 -32.79 -2.25 -16.51
C PRO A 92 -32.26 -1.19 -15.52
N PRO A 93 -32.27 0.09 -15.90
CA PRO A 93 -31.89 1.16 -14.97
C PRO A 93 -32.77 1.12 -13.73
N LEU A 94 -32.17 1.41 -12.56
CA LEU A 94 -32.85 1.41 -11.25
C LEU A 94 -33.40 0.05 -10.78
N ALA A 95 -33.04 -1.06 -11.45
CA ALA A 95 -33.36 -2.41 -10.99
C ALA A 95 -32.71 -2.74 -9.64
N ASP A 96 -31.48 -2.26 -9.43
CA ASP A 96 -30.79 -2.32 -8.13
C ASP A 96 -30.19 -0.94 -7.80
N VAL A 97 -31.00 -0.10 -7.17
CA VAL A 97 -30.60 1.25 -6.78
C VAL A 97 -29.48 1.21 -5.75
N GLN A 98 -29.43 0.18 -4.91
CA GLN A 98 -28.37 0.08 -3.91
C GLN A 98 -27.02 -0.17 -4.59
N ALA A 99 -26.94 -1.13 -5.50
CA ALA A 99 -25.73 -1.38 -6.28
C ALA A 99 -25.33 -0.18 -7.15
N ALA A 100 -26.31 0.49 -7.77
CA ALA A 100 -26.07 1.62 -8.67
C ALA A 100 -25.65 2.91 -7.95
N CYS A 101 -26.26 3.24 -6.81
CA CYS A 101 -26.11 4.58 -6.24
C CYS A 101 -25.26 4.60 -4.97
N GLN A 102 -25.16 3.51 -4.20
CA GLN A 102 -24.61 3.55 -2.83
C GLN A 102 -23.12 3.92 -2.79
N GLN A 103 -22.39 3.71 -3.89
CA GLN A 103 -20.97 4.04 -3.97
C GLN A 103 -20.70 5.55 -3.81
N CYS A 104 -21.65 6.41 -4.22
CA CYS A 104 -21.53 7.86 -4.12
C CYS A 104 -22.61 8.49 -3.23
N HIS A 105 -23.77 7.85 -3.09
CA HIS A 105 -24.97 8.37 -2.44
C HIS A 105 -25.40 7.49 -1.27
N VAL A 106 -24.58 7.43 -0.24
CA VAL A 106 -24.83 6.55 0.92
C VAL A 106 -25.98 7.04 1.81
N ALA A 107 -26.20 8.36 1.86
CA ALA A 107 -27.17 8.99 2.76
C ALA A 107 -28.50 9.35 2.08
N ASP A 108 -28.50 9.52 0.75
CA ASP A 108 -29.62 10.09 -0.02
C ASP A 108 -30.00 9.23 -1.25
N LEU A 109 -29.65 7.95 -1.22
CA LEU A 109 -29.87 6.97 -2.28
C LEU A 109 -31.30 6.98 -2.84
N THR A 110 -32.28 6.77 -1.96
CA THR A 110 -33.69 6.65 -2.34
C THR A 110 -34.26 7.96 -2.88
N GLU A 111 -33.89 9.09 -2.26
CA GLU A 111 -34.37 10.41 -2.69
C GLU A 111 -33.87 10.73 -4.11
N ARG A 112 -32.59 10.47 -4.40
CA ARG A 112 -32.03 10.67 -5.73
C ARG A 112 -32.61 9.73 -6.76
N ALA A 113 -32.74 8.44 -6.42
CA ALA A 113 -33.32 7.46 -7.31
C ALA A 113 -34.77 7.79 -7.66
N GLN A 114 -35.53 8.39 -6.74
CA GLN A 114 -36.93 8.75 -6.97
C GLN A 114 -37.10 9.81 -8.06
N VAL A 115 -36.17 10.76 -8.18
CA VAL A 115 -36.18 11.76 -9.26
C VAL A 115 -36.17 11.05 -10.60
N TYR A 116 -35.31 10.04 -10.74
CA TYR A 116 -35.13 9.31 -11.99
C TYR A 116 -36.24 8.31 -12.25
N ALA A 117 -36.72 7.62 -11.22
CA ALA A 117 -37.90 6.77 -11.27
C ALA A 117 -39.12 7.56 -11.81
N THR A 118 -39.30 8.79 -11.35
CA THR A 118 -40.38 9.70 -11.81
C THR A 118 -40.19 10.09 -13.28
N THR A 119 -38.98 10.47 -13.69
CA THR A 119 -38.68 10.82 -15.09
C THR A 119 -38.88 9.64 -16.04
N LEU A 120 -38.50 8.44 -15.61
CA LEU A 120 -38.59 7.21 -16.42
C LEU A 120 -39.97 6.55 -16.34
N GLY A 121 -40.83 6.96 -15.42
CA GLY A 121 -42.13 6.32 -15.19
C GLY A 121 -42.01 4.87 -14.67
N VAL A 122 -40.95 4.56 -13.93
CA VAL A 122 -40.68 3.22 -13.37
C VAL A 122 -40.69 3.26 -11.84
N GLU A 123 -41.01 2.13 -11.20
CA GLU A 123 -40.87 1.99 -9.76
C GLU A 123 -39.44 1.56 -9.40
N ILE A 124 -38.89 2.13 -8.32
CA ILE A 124 -37.57 1.74 -7.79
C ILE A 124 -37.58 0.25 -7.43
N GLY A 125 -36.60 -0.51 -7.92
CA GLY A 125 -36.52 -1.95 -7.66
C GLY A 125 -37.50 -2.80 -8.48
N ALA A 126 -38.28 -2.19 -9.37
CA ALA A 126 -39.08 -2.94 -10.35
C ALA A 126 -38.18 -3.45 -11.48
N GLY A 127 -37.35 -4.45 -11.16
CA GLY A 127 -36.70 -5.28 -12.16
C GLY A 127 -37.70 -6.27 -12.77
N SER A 128 -38.69 -5.80 -13.53
CA SER A 128 -39.45 -6.60 -14.54
C SER A 128 -40.73 -5.91 -15.01
N THR A 129 -40.69 -5.36 -16.22
CA THR A 129 -41.63 -5.81 -17.25
C THR A 129 -40.90 -5.76 -18.58
N ALA A 130 -40.81 -6.90 -19.26
CA ALA A 130 -40.46 -6.94 -20.67
C ALA A 130 -41.32 -5.95 -21.46
N PRO A 131 -40.86 -5.40 -22.60
CA PRO A 131 -41.72 -4.62 -23.47
C PRO A 131 -42.94 -5.47 -23.81
N GLY A 132 -44.12 -4.98 -23.44
CA GLY A 132 -45.39 -5.64 -23.69
C GLY A 132 -45.51 -5.99 -25.17
N THR A 133 -45.80 -7.25 -25.43
CA THR A 133 -46.24 -7.72 -26.73
C THR A 133 -47.60 -7.09 -27.03
N GLY A 134 -47.67 -6.22 -28.04
CA GLY A 134 -48.92 -5.83 -28.70
C GLY A 134 -49.19 -4.34 -28.77
N SER A 135 -48.93 -3.73 -29.93
CA SER A 135 -50.03 -3.49 -30.87
C SER A 135 -49.45 -3.18 -32.25
N ALA A 136 -49.91 -3.95 -33.24
CA ALA A 136 -49.64 -3.70 -34.64
C ALA A 136 -50.38 -2.43 -35.06
N GLU A 137 -49.63 -1.40 -35.45
CA GLU A 137 -50.16 -0.39 -36.34
C GLU A 137 -49.18 -0.18 -37.50
N THR A 138 -49.78 -0.26 -38.68
CA THR A 138 -49.15 -0.52 -39.96
C THR A 138 -48.53 0.76 -40.50
N ALA A 139 -47.20 0.78 -40.68
CA ALA A 139 -46.56 1.76 -41.56
C ALA A 139 -45.46 1.06 -42.36
N SER A 140 -45.85 0.65 -43.56
CA SER A 140 -45.00 0.12 -44.62
C SER A 140 -44.07 1.22 -45.14
N VAL A 141 -42.76 1.08 -44.92
CA VAL A 141 -41.75 1.75 -45.75
C VAL A 141 -40.63 0.75 -46.06
N SER A 142 -40.53 0.42 -47.34
CA SER A 142 -39.49 -0.41 -47.92
C SER A 142 -38.10 0.22 -47.76
N ALA A 143 -37.13 -0.54 -47.27
CA ALA A 143 -35.71 -0.25 -47.42
C ALA A 143 -35.02 -1.47 -48.09
N PRO A 144 -34.06 -1.24 -49.01
CA PRO A 144 -33.47 -2.32 -49.78
C PRO A 144 -32.46 -3.12 -48.95
N THR A 145 -32.55 -4.43 -49.09
CA THR A 145 -31.54 -5.41 -48.70
C THR A 145 -30.19 -5.05 -49.30
N SER A 146 -29.17 -4.90 -48.46
CA SER A 146 -27.77 -5.02 -48.85
C SER A 146 -27.07 -5.90 -47.82
N SER A 147 -26.88 -7.15 -48.22
CA SER A 147 -25.95 -8.11 -47.65
C SER A 147 -24.52 -7.56 -47.73
N GLY A 148 -23.90 -7.33 -46.57
CA GLY A 148 -22.49 -6.99 -46.41
C GLY A 148 -22.00 -7.56 -45.08
N GLY A 149 -20.88 -8.28 -45.11
CA GLY A 149 -20.41 -9.18 -44.06
C GLY A 149 -20.25 -8.54 -42.69
N VAL A 150 -20.50 -9.37 -41.67
CA VAL A 150 -20.24 -9.11 -40.26
C VAL A 150 -18.74 -8.93 -40.10
N VAL A 151 -18.28 -7.69 -40.07
CA VAL A 151 -17.01 -7.35 -39.43
C VAL A 151 -17.38 -7.14 -37.97
N GLU A 152 -16.92 -8.00 -37.07
CA GLU A 152 -16.87 -7.70 -35.64
C GLU A 152 -16.18 -6.34 -35.50
N GLN A 153 -16.97 -5.29 -35.26
CA GLN A 153 -16.42 -4.02 -34.81
C GLN A 153 -15.97 -4.23 -33.38
N SER A 154 -14.70 -4.62 -33.22
CA SER A 154 -14.04 -4.53 -31.93
C SER A 154 -13.99 -3.05 -31.55
N CYS A 155 -14.79 -2.65 -30.58
CA CYS A 155 -14.66 -1.33 -29.98
C CYS A 155 -13.23 -1.26 -29.39
N ASN A 156 -12.50 -0.18 -29.68
CA ASN A 156 -11.06 -0.06 -29.42
C ASN A 156 -10.61 -0.57 -28.03
N GLU A 157 -9.41 -1.14 -28.00
CA GLU A 157 -8.71 -1.71 -26.86
C GLU A 157 -8.56 -0.67 -25.72
N ILE A 158 -9.39 -0.81 -24.68
CA ILE A 158 -8.99 -0.35 -23.35
C ILE A 158 -7.94 -1.34 -22.87
N VAL A 159 -6.74 -0.86 -22.56
CA VAL A 159 -5.66 -1.72 -22.05
C VAL A 159 -6.08 -2.26 -20.67
N VAL A 160 -6.65 -3.47 -20.67
CA VAL A 160 -7.19 -4.14 -19.46
C VAL A 160 -6.08 -4.51 -18.45
N ASP A 161 -4.82 -4.54 -18.90
CA ASP A 161 -3.63 -4.82 -18.08
C ASP A 161 -2.91 -3.54 -17.59
N ASP A 162 -3.57 -2.38 -17.56
CA ASP A 162 -3.01 -1.22 -16.87
C ASP A 162 -3.26 -1.36 -15.35
N PRO A 163 -2.21 -1.35 -14.50
CA PRO A 163 -2.37 -1.41 -13.05
C PRO A 163 -3.14 -0.21 -12.45
N ASN A 164 -3.47 0.81 -13.25
CA ASN A 164 -4.31 1.94 -12.89
C ASN A 164 -5.78 1.77 -13.34
N VAL A 165 -6.13 0.70 -14.05
CA VAL A 165 -7.50 0.40 -14.48
C VAL A 165 -8.18 -0.47 -13.42
N VAL A 166 -9.30 0.03 -12.90
CA VAL A 166 -10.13 -0.71 -11.93
C VAL A 166 -11.01 -1.69 -12.71
N ASN A 167 -10.83 -2.99 -12.47
CA ASN A 167 -11.71 -4.02 -13.01
C ASN A 167 -13.02 -4.05 -12.21
N TYR A 168 -14.04 -3.34 -12.71
CA TYR A 168 -15.32 -3.19 -12.01
C TYR A 168 -16.13 -4.49 -11.93
N ALA A 169 -15.98 -5.42 -12.87
CA ALA A 169 -16.60 -6.73 -12.79
C ALA A 169 -16.03 -7.54 -11.60
N GLN A 170 -14.71 -7.50 -11.42
CA GLN A 170 -14.05 -8.09 -10.26
C GLN A 170 -14.45 -7.38 -8.95
N HIS A 171 -14.57 -6.05 -8.97
CA HIS A 171 -15.02 -5.28 -7.80
C HIS A 171 -16.48 -5.57 -7.41
N TYR A 172 -17.36 -5.76 -8.40
CA TYR A 172 -18.75 -6.20 -8.17
C TYR A 172 -18.77 -7.63 -7.60
N ASP A 173 -17.99 -8.54 -8.15
CA ASP A 173 -17.83 -9.91 -7.64
C ASP A 173 -17.35 -9.93 -6.18
N GLU A 174 -16.43 -9.04 -5.81
CA GLU A 174 -15.87 -8.94 -4.46
C GLU A 174 -16.85 -8.33 -3.44
N ILE A 175 -17.57 -7.27 -3.82
CA ILE A 175 -18.46 -6.52 -2.91
C ILE A 175 -19.86 -7.14 -2.84
N VAL A 176 -20.43 -7.50 -3.98
CA VAL A 176 -21.83 -7.93 -4.09
C VAL A 176 -21.94 -9.45 -3.98
N LEU A 177 -21.04 -10.19 -4.67
CA LEU A 177 -21.08 -11.66 -4.67
C LEU A 177 -20.16 -12.28 -3.60
N GLY A 178 -19.33 -11.49 -2.92
CA GLY A 178 -18.39 -11.97 -1.90
C GLY A 178 -17.28 -12.90 -2.44
N LYS A 179 -17.07 -12.94 -3.76
CA LYS A 179 -16.05 -13.76 -4.39
C LYS A 179 -14.69 -13.08 -4.26
N LYS A 180 -13.90 -13.49 -3.27
CA LYS A 180 -12.52 -13.01 -3.14
C LYS A 180 -11.63 -13.66 -4.19
N THR A 181 -11.16 -12.86 -5.14
CA THR A 181 -10.14 -13.30 -6.09
C THR A 181 -8.78 -13.32 -5.40
N VAL A 182 -8.04 -14.43 -5.50
CA VAL A 182 -6.70 -14.53 -4.92
C VAL A 182 -5.72 -13.91 -5.92
N ASN A 183 -5.19 -12.73 -5.61
CA ASN A 183 -4.12 -12.13 -6.41
C ASN A 183 -2.84 -12.94 -6.27
N TRP A 184 -2.57 -13.80 -7.25
CA TRP A 184 -1.39 -14.66 -7.29
C TRP A 184 -0.08 -13.88 -7.28
N GLY A 185 -0.05 -12.66 -7.81
CA GLY A 185 1.11 -11.76 -7.74
C GLY A 185 1.48 -11.40 -6.30
N ASN A 186 0.48 -11.04 -5.47
CA ASN A 186 0.70 -10.79 -4.05
C ASN A 186 1.14 -12.05 -3.30
N MET A 187 0.63 -13.22 -3.65
CA MET A 187 1.06 -14.49 -3.07
C MET A 187 2.52 -14.83 -3.41
N ILE A 188 2.94 -14.58 -4.65
CA ILE A 188 4.34 -14.75 -5.08
C ILE A 188 5.24 -13.76 -4.34
N LEU A 189 4.85 -12.49 -4.23
CA LEU A 189 5.60 -11.47 -3.51
C LEU A 189 5.79 -11.84 -2.02
N MET A 190 4.73 -12.31 -1.36
CA MET A 190 4.81 -12.80 0.02
C MET A 190 5.74 -14.01 0.14
N GLY A 191 5.74 -14.91 -0.85
CA GLY A 191 6.70 -16.01 -0.94
C GLY A 191 8.15 -15.53 -1.03
N MET A 192 8.42 -14.52 -1.86
CA MET A 192 9.77 -13.94 -2.01
C MET A 192 10.25 -13.25 -0.73
N ILE A 193 9.37 -12.49 -0.06
CA ILE A 193 9.68 -11.85 1.24
C ILE A 193 9.98 -12.92 2.28
N GLY A 194 9.17 -13.97 2.37
CA GLY A 194 9.40 -15.10 3.27
C GLY A 194 10.74 -15.79 3.01
N ALA A 195 11.07 -16.03 1.74
CA ALA A 195 12.36 -16.59 1.34
C ALA A 195 13.55 -15.69 1.71
N LEU A 196 13.39 -14.38 1.60
CA LEU A 196 14.45 -13.42 1.97
C LEU A 196 14.65 -13.37 3.50
N VAL A 197 13.58 -13.41 4.29
CA VAL A 197 13.68 -13.44 5.76
C VAL A 197 14.26 -14.76 6.24
N VAL A 198 13.77 -15.89 5.76
CA VAL A 198 14.23 -17.23 6.17
C VAL A 198 15.64 -17.50 5.64
N GLY A 199 15.88 -17.21 4.36
CA GLY A 199 17.18 -17.42 3.71
C GLY A 199 18.24 -16.43 4.21
N GLY A 200 17.93 -15.14 4.22
CA GLY A 200 18.84 -14.10 4.69
C GLY A 200 19.08 -14.18 6.20
N GLY A 201 18.02 -14.29 7.00
CA GLY A 201 18.11 -14.45 8.46
C GLY A 201 18.82 -15.75 8.84
N GLY A 202 18.46 -16.88 8.21
CA GLY A 202 19.11 -18.17 8.44
C GLY A 202 20.58 -18.19 8.04
N PHE A 203 20.95 -17.54 6.92
CA PHE A 203 22.33 -17.42 6.48
C PHE A 203 23.17 -16.59 7.46
N VAL A 204 22.65 -15.47 7.97
CA VAL A 204 23.33 -14.66 8.99
C VAL A 204 23.53 -15.47 10.27
N VAL A 205 22.50 -16.14 10.77
CA VAL A 205 22.60 -16.97 11.99
C VAL A 205 23.61 -18.11 11.83
N ASN A 206 23.60 -18.80 10.68
CA ASN A 206 24.48 -19.94 10.42
C ASN A 206 25.94 -19.50 10.20
N ARG A 207 26.16 -18.36 9.54
CA ARG A 207 27.50 -17.85 9.22
C ARG A 207 28.13 -17.07 10.37
N GLU A 208 27.35 -16.35 11.15
CA GLU A 208 27.86 -15.61 12.31
C GLU A 208 28.03 -16.45 13.56
N LYS A 209 27.62 -17.74 13.55
CA LYS A 209 27.74 -18.72 14.66
C LYS A 209 27.80 -18.00 16.01
N LEU A 210 26.69 -17.40 16.45
CA LEU A 210 26.48 -16.76 17.77
C LEU A 210 27.77 -16.75 18.60
N VAL A 211 28.70 -15.85 18.26
CA VAL A 211 30.05 -15.93 18.85
C VAL A 211 29.83 -15.60 20.31
N ASN A 212 29.85 -16.65 21.13
CA ASN A 212 29.70 -16.59 22.56
C ASN A 212 30.98 -15.92 23.07
N PHE A 213 31.03 -14.60 22.96
CA PHE A 213 31.98 -13.78 23.68
C PHE A 213 31.55 -13.86 25.14
N SER A 214 32.00 -14.93 25.80
CA SER A 214 32.27 -14.88 27.22
C SER A 214 33.27 -13.74 27.40
N PHE A 215 32.78 -12.57 27.82
CA PHE A 215 33.63 -11.66 28.55
C PHE A 215 34.01 -12.45 29.79
N GLY A 216 35.23 -13.01 29.79
CA GLY A 216 35.79 -13.69 30.95
C GLY A 216 35.49 -12.86 32.17
N ASP A 217 35.02 -13.54 33.22
CA ASP A 217 34.50 -12.95 34.44
C ASP A 217 35.23 -11.65 34.78
N THR A 218 34.46 -10.58 34.98
CA THR A 218 35.02 -9.42 35.68
C THR A 218 35.53 -9.95 37.01
N ARG A 219 36.85 -10.16 37.09
CA ARG A 219 37.53 -10.59 38.30
C ARG A 219 37.14 -9.56 39.34
N LYS A 220 36.30 -9.97 40.31
CA LYS A 220 36.10 -9.18 41.51
C LYS A 220 37.50 -8.94 42.08
N VAL A 221 37.86 -7.68 42.18
CA VAL A 221 39.13 -7.31 42.76
C VAL A 221 38.93 -7.44 44.27
N ASP A 222 39.43 -8.54 44.83
CA ASP A 222 39.32 -8.88 46.26
C ASP A 222 40.38 -8.16 47.13
N GLU A 223 40.91 -7.03 46.67
CA GLU A 223 41.90 -6.26 47.43
C GLU A 223 41.38 -4.85 47.65
N GLU A 224 41.25 -4.50 48.93
CA GLU A 224 40.91 -3.17 49.42
C GLU A 224 42.04 -2.22 49.01
N TYR A 225 41.81 -1.47 47.92
CA TYR A 225 42.78 -0.50 47.45
C TYR A 225 42.93 0.64 48.48
N PRO A 226 44.15 1.15 48.71
CA PRO A 226 44.37 2.34 49.53
C PRO A 226 43.46 3.49 49.07
N ALA A 227 42.94 4.27 50.00
CA ALA A 227 41.96 5.33 49.72
C ALA A 227 42.48 6.31 48.64
N GLU A 228 43.79 6.54 48.62
CA GLU A 228 44.50 7.41 47.67
C GLU A 228 44.39 6.88 46.23
N VAL A 229 44.38 5.56 46.04
CA VAL A 229 44.21 4.93 44.72
C VAL A 229 42.76 5.05 44.26
N VAL A 230 41.82 4.88 45.17
CA VAL A 230 40.37 5.02 44.89
C VAL A 230 40.03 6.45 44.50
N GLU A 231 40.63 7.45 45.16
CA GLU A 231 40.47 8.86 44.82
C GLU A 231 41.06 9.25 43.46
N LEU A 232 42.04 8.48 42.95
CA LEU A 232 42.61 8.70 41.63
C LEU A 232 41.73 8.16 40.48
N LEU A 233 40.85 7.19 40.76
CA LEU A 233 40.04 6.51 39.74
C LEU A 233 39.15 7.44 38.91
N PRO A 234 38.42 8.41 39.50
CA PRO A 234 37.62 9.36 38.72
C PRO A 234 38.49 10.22 37.79
N LYS A 235 39.69 10.60 38.23
CA LYS A 235 40.64 11.41 37.45
C LYS A 235 41.22 10.62 36.28
N ILE A 236 41.52 9.33 36.48
CA ILE A 236 41.94 8.43 35.38
C ILE A 236 40.78 8.19 34.40
N ALA A 237 39.55 8.02 34.91
CA ALA A 237 38.36 7.81 34.08
C ALA A 237 38.03 9.00 33.18
N ALA A 238 38.32 10.23 33.65
CA ALA A 238 38.15 11.46 32.88
C ALA A 238 39.16 11.61 31.71
N LEU A 239 40.21 10.79 31.65
CA LEU A 239 41.18 10.84 30.55
C LEU A 239 40.59 10.30 29.24
N LYS A 240 40.91 10.99 28.12
CA LYS A 240 40.63 10.52 26.76
C LYS A 240 41.23 9.11 26.54
N PRO A 241 40.66 8.27 25.66
CA PRO A 241 41.13 6.90 25.44
C PRO A 241 42.64 6.77 25.15
N GLY A 242 43.20 7.71 24.39
CA GLY A 242 44.65 7.75 24.12
C GLY A 242 45.49 8.02 25.39
N GLY A 243 45.02 8.90 26.28
CA GLY A 243 45.68 9.20 27.54
C GLY A 243 45.68 8.02 28.52
N ARG A 244 44.56 7.27 28.58
CA ARG A 244 44.49 6.04 29.39
C ARG A 244 45.46 4.97 28.89
N LYS A 245 45.60 4.82 27.58
CA LYS A 245 46.55 3.88 26.97
C LYS A 245 48.01 4.30 27.22
N ALA A 246 48.30 5.59 27.13
CA ALA A 246 49.62 6.13 27.42
C ALA A 246 50.00 5.94 28.90
N LEU A 247 49.08 6.22 29.84
CA LEU A 247 49.28 6.02 31.27
C LEU A 247 49.50 4.53 31.59
N ALA A 248 48.67 3.63 31.04
CA ALA A 248 48.86 2.19 31.22
C ALA A 248 50.23 1.71 30.68
N ASN A 249 50.66 2.19 29.52
CA ASN A 249 51.97 1.85 28.95
C ASN A 249 53.13 2.37 29.81
N LEU A 250 52.96 3.54 30.44
CA LEU A 250 53.96 4.11 31.34
C LEU A 250 54.07 3.29 32.64
N LEU A 251 52.93 2.98 33.26
CA LEU A 251 52.87 2.19 34.50
C LEU A 251 53.35 0.74 34.32
N ASN A 252 53.16 0.16 33.13
CA ASN A 252 53.70 -1.15 32.77
C ASN A 252 55.24 -1.17 32.61
N ASN A 253 55.90 0.00 32.68
CA ASN A 253 57.36 0.10 32.64
C ASN A 253 57.89 0.85 33.87
N PRO A 254 58.22 0.14 34.97
CA PRO A 254 58.55 0.75 36.25
C PRO A 254 59.77 1.68 36.19
N LYS A 255 60.73 1.40 35.29
CA LYS A 255 61.92 2.25 35.09
C LYS A 255 61.58 3.59 34.44
N LYS A 256 60.58 3.62 33.55
CA LYS A 256 60.14 4.87 32.91
C LYS A 256 59.17 5.63 33.81
N ALA A 257 58.29 4.92 34.51
CA ALA A 257 57.41 5.52 35.52
C ALA A 257 58.23 6.22 36.61
N GLY A 258 59.25 5.55 37.17
CA GLY A 258 60.14 6.15 38.18
C GLY A 258 60.78 7.44 37.72
N LYS A 259 61.37 7.48 36.51
CA LYS A 259 61.97 8.72 35.96
C LYS A 259 60.98 9.87 35.80
N VAL A 260 59.73 9.58 35.46
CA VAL A 260 58.70 10.62 35.32
C VAL A 260 58.28 11.13 36.70
N LEU A 261 58.17 10.25 37.69
CA LEU A 261 57.86 10.63 39.06
C LEU A 261 59.00 11.44 39.69
N ASP A 262 60.26 11.05 39.49
CA ASP A 262 61.43 11.79 39.96
C ASP A 262 61.48 13.22 39.39
N LEU A 263 61.11 13.38 38.11
CA LEU A 263 61.01 14.70 37.48
C LEU A 263 59.89 15.56 38.07
N VAL A 264 58.76 14.95 38.45
CA VAL A 264 57.66 15.66 39.10
C VAL A 264 58.07 16.08 40.52
N ASP A 265 58.73 15.21 41.27
CA ASP A 265 59.20 15.48 42.63
C ASP A 265 60.25 16.62 42.64
N THR A 266 61.15 16.62 41.66
CA THR A 266 62.13 17.71 41.47
C THR A 266 61.46 19.06 41.18
N LEU A 267 60.37 19.06 40.41
CA LEU A 267 59.62 20.29 40.09
C LEU A 267 58.76 20.79 41.26
N GLU A 268 58.35 19.90 42.16
CA GLU A 268 57.65 20.27 43.39
C GLU A 268 58.61 20.81 44.45
N SER A 269 59.82 20.24 44.56
CA SER A 269 60.85 20.74 45.48
C SER A 269 61.36 22.13 45.07
N ASP A 270 61.62 22.37 43.78
CA ASP A 270 62.07 23.69 43.28
C ASP A 270 61.02 24.79 43.55
N LYS A 271 59.73 24.43 43.59
CA LYS A 271 58.63 25.37 43.90
C LYS A 271 58.51 25.69 45.38
N ALA A 272 59.00 24.82 46.26
CA ALA A 272 58.97 25.03 47.71
C ALA A 272 60.10 25.97 48.17
N ASP A 273 61.21 26.07 47.41
CA ASP A 273 62.36 26.92 47.73
C ASP A 273 62.20 28.38 47.22
N GLU A 274 61.19 28.68 46.39
CA GLU A 274 60.86 30.03 45.89
C GLU A 274 59.70 30.72 46.65
N ALA A 275 59.15 30.11 47.70
CA ALA A 275 58.04 30.64 48.52
C ALA A 275 58.49 31.07 49.92
#